data_AF-A0A3M1IWV0-F1
#
_entry.id   AF-A0A3M1IWV0-F1
#
_cell.length_a   1.000
_cell.length_b   1.000
_cell.length_c   1.000
_cell.angle_alpha   90.00
_cell.angle_beta   90.00
_cell.angle_gamma   90.00
#
_symmetry.space_group_name_H-M   'P 1'
#
loop_
_entity.id
_entity.type
_entity.pdbx_description
1 polymer ?
#
loop_
_entity_poly.entity_id
_entity_poly.type
_entity_poly.pdbx_seq_one_letter_code
_entity_poly.pdbx_strand_id
1 'polypeptide(L)'
;MFQWILVILGAALLLYAGLVALLALFQERLLYFPTRGMVDTPASAGLAYETVHFSAADGAPLTGWFVPAPNSRRVLLFFHGNGGNISYRVQSIAQF
;
A
#
# COMPACT_ATOMS: atom_id res chain seq x y z
N MET A 1 28.40 40.81 11.16
CA MET A 1 27.05 40.41 11.61
C MET A 1 26.16 40.00 10.44
N PHE A 2 25.93 40.85 9.44
CA PHE A 2 25.08 40.54 8.27
C PHE A 2 25.54 39.32 7.42
N GLN A 3 26.85 39.19 7.16
CA GLN A 3 27.39 38.04 6.41
C GLN A 3 27.13 36.70 7.11
N TRP A 4 27.22 36.66 8.45
CA TRP A 4 26.94 35.45 9.22
C TRP A 4 25.47 35.04 9.15
N ILE A 5 24.54 36.00 9.11
CA ILE A 5 23.12 35.73 8.95
C ILE A 5 22.86 35.06 7.59
N LEU A 6 23.44 35.57 6.51
CA LEU A 6 23.29 34.98 5.17
C LEU A 6 23.86 33.56 5.10
N VAL A 7 25.02 33.31 5.74
CA VAL A 7 25.61 31.96 5.82
C VAL A 7 24.68 31.01 6.58
N ILE A 8 24.13 31.44 7.73
CA ILE A 8 23.20 30.63 8.52
C ILE A 8 21.93 30.31 7.74
N LEU A 9 21.33 31.31 7.08
CA LEU A 9 20.14 31.12 6.25
C LEU A 9 20.41 30.19 5.06
N GLY A 10 21.56 30.34 4.41
CA GLY A 10 21.98 29.45 3.33
C GLY A 10 22.16 28.01 3.81
N ALA A 11 22.82 27.82 4.96
CA ALA A 11 23.01 26.49 5.55
C ALA A 11 21.67 25.85 5.96
N ALA A 12 20.76 26.62 6.57
CA ALA A 12 19.43 26.15 6.94
C ALA A 12 18.60 25.75 5.71
N LEU A 13 18.66 26.55 4.64
CA LEU A 13 17.98 26.24 3.37
C LEU A 13 18.54 24.95 2.74
N LEU A 14 19.86 24.80 2.71
CA LEU A 14 20.50 23.58 2.19
C LEU A 14 20.13 22.34 3.02
N LEU A 15 20.11 22.47 4.34
CA LEU A 15 19.68 21.39 5.23
C LEU A 15 18.22 21.00 4.98
N TYR A 16 17.32 21.97 4.87
CA TYR A 16 15.91 21.73 4.59
C TYR A 16 15.70 21.07 3.23
N ALA A 17 16.35 21.58 2.18
CA ALA A 17 16.30 21.00 0.85
C ALA A 17 16.84 19.55 0.85
N GLY A 18 17.93 19.30 1.58
CA GLY A 18 18.48 17.96 1.76
C GLY A 18 17.50 17.00 2.46
N LEU A 19 16.81 17.47 3.50
CA LEU A 19 15.79 16.67 4.19
C LEU A 19 14.60 16.37 3.27
N VAL A 20 14.10 17.35 2.52
CA VAL A 20 13.01 17.17 1.56
C VAL A 20 13.41 16.17 0.47
N ALA A 21 14.62 16.29 -0.07
CA ALA A 21 15.14 15.34 -1.05
C ALA A 21 15.22 13.92 -0.46
N LEU A 22 15.71 13.77 0.76
CA LEU A 22 15.74 12.47 1.45
C LEU A 22 14.32 11.90 1.62
N LEU A 23 13.37 12.70 2.12
CA LEU A 23 11.98 12.24 2.25
C LEU A 23 11.38 11.87 0.89
N ALA A 24 11.58 12.68 -0.15
CA ALA A 24 11.06 12.40 -1.49
C ALA A 24 11.64 11.11 -2.08
N LEU A 25 12.92 10.82 -1.85
CA LEU A 25 13.60 9.61 -2.34
C LEU A 25 13.23 8.35 -1.55
N PHE A 26 12.89 8.48 -0.27
CA PHE A 26 12.65 7.33 0.61
C PHE A 26 11.20 7.18 1.07
N GLN A 27 10.29 8.08 0.69
CA GLN A 27 8.89 8.10 1.16
C GLN A 27 8.19 6.75 1.01
N GLU A 28 8.38 6.04 -0.10
CA GLU A 28 7.72 4.75 -0.32
C GLU A 28 8.14 3.71 0.72
N ARG A 29 9.43 3.67 1.07
CA ARG A 29 9.98 2.75 2.07
C ARG A 29 9.62 3.15 3.50
N LEU A 30 9.34 4.43 3.72
CA LEU A 30 8.93 4.96 5.03
C LEU A 30 7.42 4.78 5.27
N LEU A 31 6.63 4.74 4.20
CA LEU A 31 5.17 4.64 4.29
C LEU A 31 4.67 3.21 4.09
N TYR A 32 5.26 2.44 3.17
CA TYR A 32 4.75 1.12 2.80
C TYR A 32 5.61 -0.01 3.38
N PHE A 33 4.96 -0.89 4.15
CA PHE A 33 5.59 -2.05 4.78
C PHE A 33 4.95 -3.35 4.25
N PRO A 34 5.24 -3.75 3.00
CA PRO A 34 4.66 -4.95 2.41
C PRO A 34 5.22 -6.20 3.08
N THR A 35 4.36 -7.19 3.30
CA THR A 35 4.77 -8.52 3.81
C THR A 35 4.78 -9.53 2.68
N ARG A 36 5.85 -10.33 2.61
CA ARG A 36 5.96 -11.45 1.66
C ARG A 36 5.20 -12.67 2.16
N GLY A 37 4.54 -13.37 1.25
CA GLY A 37 3.77 -14.59 1.53
C GLY A 37 2.35 -14.31 2.01
N MET A 38 1.42 -15.21 1.69
CA MET A 38 0.05 -15.17 2.20
C MET A 38 0.02 -15.94 3.53
N VAL A 39 -0.43 -15.28 4.60
CA VAL A 39 -0.56 -15.91 5.92
C VAL A 39 -1.94 -16.54 6.15
N ASP A 40 -2.90 -16.22 5.29
CA ASP A 40 -4.29 -16.66 5.37
C ASP A 40 -4.96 -16.60 3.98
N THR A 41 -6.15 -17.19 3.84
CA THR A 41 -6.95 -17.18 2.61
C THR A 41 -8.45 -17.09 2.94
N PRO A 42 -9.32 -16.67 2.01
CA PRO A 42 -10.77 -16.61 2.26
C PRO A 42 -11.38 -17.94 2.73
N ALA A 43 -10.78 -19.07 2.36
CA ALA A 43 -11.23 -20.40 2.80
C ALA A 43 -11.18 -20.58 4.33
N SER A 44 -10.29 -19.89 5.06
CA SER A 44 -10.27 -19.97 6.54
C SER A 44 -11.51 -19.37 7.20
N ALA A 45 -12.19 -18.44 6.50
CA ALA A 45 -13.49 -17.90 6.87
C ALA A 45 -14.66 -18.68 6.24
N GLY A 46 -14.41 -19.84 5.62
CA GLY A 46 -15.43 -20.66 4.96
C GLY A 46 -15.92 -20.10 3.61
N LEU A 47 -15.21 -19.12 3.04
CA LEU A 47 -15.57 -18.52 1.75
C LEU A 47 -14.95 -19.31 0.59
N ALA A 48 -15.76 -19.65 -0.40
CA ALA A 48 -15.24 -20.04 -1.71
C ALA A 48 -14.50 -18.84 -2.32
N TYR A 49 -13.39 -19.10 -3.01
CA TYR A 49 -12.65 -18.04 -3.70
C TYR A 49 -11.81 -18.60 -4.85
N GLU A 50 -11.47 -17.72 -5.78
CA GLU A 50 -10.53 -17.97 -6.86
C GLU A 50 -9.39 -16.96 -6.78
N THR A 51 -8.15 -17.42 -6.93
CA THR A 51 -7.00 -16.51 -7.07
C THR A 51 -6.95 -16.00 -8.50
N VAL A 52 -6.98 -14.69 -8.66
CA VAL A 52 -6.91 -14.02 -9.96
C VAL A 52 -5.61 -13.26 -10.11
N HIS A 53 -5.01 -13.35 -11.29
CA HIS A 53 -3.79 -12.62 -11.67
C HIS A 53 -4.10 -11.73 -12.87
N PHE A 54 -3.72 -10.46 -12.77
CA PHE A 54 -3.95 -9.47 -13.83
C PHE A 54 -2.93 -8.34 -13.73
N SER A 55 -2.80 -7.57 -14.80
CA SER A 55 -1.93 -6.39 -14.81
C SER A 55 -2.75 -5.12 -14.61
N ALA A 56 -2.21 -4.19 -13.83
CA ALA A 56 -2.70 -2.82 -13.79
C ALA A 56 -2.43 -2.10 -15.12
N ALA A 57 -3.01 -0.90 -15.29
CA ALA A 57 -2.86 -0.13 -16.52
C ALA A 57 -1.41 0.28 -16.83
N ASP A 58 -0.58 0.41 -15.80
CA ASP A 58 0.86 0.67 -15.88
C ASP A 58 1.71 -0.60 -16.06
N GLY A 59 1.06 -1.77 -16.17
CA GLY A 59 1.72 -3.07 -16.32
C GLY A 59 2.11 -3.74 -15.00
N ALA A 60 1.87 -3.11 -13.83
CA ALA A 60 2.20 -3.73 -12.55
C ALA A 60 1.43 -5.06 -12.36
N PRO A 61 2.10 -6.17 -12.03
CA PRO A 61 1.44 -7.45 -11.81
C PRO A 61 0.70 -7.45 -10.48
N LEU A 62 -0.59 -7.76 -10.52
CA LEU A 62 -1.47 -7.81 -9.36
C LEU A 62 -1.99 -9.23 -9.15
N THR A 63 -2.21 -9.56 -7.88
CA THR A 63 -2.87 -10.79 -7.45
C THR A 63 -4.01 -10.42 -6.52
N GLY A 64 -5.17 -11.01 -6.74
CA GLY A 64 -6.36 -10.79 -5.93
C GLY A 64 -7.15 -12.06 -5.69
N TRP A 65 -8.22 -11.94 -4.91
CA TRP A 65 -9.19 -13.01 -4.72
C TRP A 65 -10.55 -12.58 -5.25
N PHE A 66 -11.13 -13.42 -6.11
CA PHE A 66 -12.52 -13.32 -6.48
C PHE A 66 -13.34 -14.22 -5.55
N VAL A 67 -14.24 -13.63 -4.78
CA VAL A 67 -15.15 -14.35 -3.87
C VAL A 67 -16.55 -14.32 -4.49
N PRO A 68 -17.07 -15.45 -5.01
CA PRO A 68 -18.38 -15.48 -5.63
C PRO A 68 -19.49 -15.29 -4.59
N ALA A 69 -20.47 -14.44 -4.91
CA ALA A 69 -21.68 -14.22 -4.12
C ALA A 69 -22.92 -14.56 -4.97
N PRO A 70 -23.38 -15.82 -4.98
CA PRO A 70 -24.52 -16.24 -5.79
C PRO A 70 -25.76 -15.38 -5.47
N ASN A 71 -26.47 -14.94 -6.51
CA ASN A 71 -27.66 -14.07 -6.43
C ASN A 71 -27.38 -12.59 -6.10
N SER A 72 -26.12 -12.18 -5.93
CA SER A 72 -25.79 -10.75 -5.85
C SER A 72 -25.90 -10.09 -7.23
N ARG A 73 -26.45 -8.86 -7.26
CA ARG A 73 -26.44 -7.98 -8.44
C ARG A 73 -25.33 -6.92 -8.37
N ARG A 74 -24.45 -7.02 -7.37
CA ARG A 74 -23.41 -6.02 -7.07
C ARG A 74 -22.07 -6.71 -6.90
N VAL A 75 -21.01 -5.99 -7.26
CA VAL A 75 -19.62 -6.39 -7.04
C VAL A 75 -18.98 -5.34 -6.14
N LEU A 76 -18.29 -5.80 -5.09
CA LEU A 76 -17.45 -4.97 -4.24
C LEU A 76 -15.99 -5.17 -4.64
N LEU A 77 -15.32 -4.08 -5.00
CA LEU A 77 -13.87 -4.06 -5.12
C LEU A 77 -13.28 -3.62 -3.79
N PHE A 78 -12.66 -4.58 -3.07
CA PHE A 78 -12.08 -4.33 -1.76
C PHE A 78 -10.56 -4.24 -1.82
N PHE A 79 -10.00 -3.18 -1.24
CA PHE A 79 -8.56 -2.97 -1.13
C PHE A 79 -8.13 -3.12 0.34
N HIS A 80 -7.09 -3.92 0.59
CA HIS A 80 -6.64 -4.26 1.95
C HIS A 80 -6.00 -3.09 2.73
N GLY A 81 -5.66 -1.99 2.04
CA GLY A 81 -5.01 -0.82 2.59
C GLY A 81 -3.49 -0.96 2.76
N ASN A 82 -2.89 -0.09 3.56
CA ASN A 82 -1.46 -0.16 3.87
C ASN A 82 -1.16 -1.18 4.98
N GLY A 83 0.03 -1.77 4.94
CA GLY A 83 0.54 -2.75 5.91
C GLY A 83 0.18 -4.19 5.53
N GLY A 84 1.19 -4.97 5.14
CA GLY A 84 1.03 -6.38 4.77
C GLY A 84 0.56 -6.60 3.33
N ASN A 85 -0.37 -7.53 3.15
CA ASN A 85 -1.00 -7.88 1.87
C ASN A 85 -2.45 -8.35 2.10
N ILE A 86 -3.14 -8.76 1.04
CA ILE A 86 -4.57 -9.17 1.07
C ILE A 86 -4.90 -10.23 2.14
N SER A 87 -3.96 -11.08 2.54
CA SER A 87 -4.23 -12.13 3.54
C SER A 87 -4.48 -11.61 4.95
N TYR A 88 -4.10 -10.38 5.26
CA TYR A 88 -4.32 -9.80 6.59
C TYR A 88 -5.76 -9.28 6.80
N ARG A 89 -6.63 -9.43 5.79
CA ARG A 89 -7.99 -8.85 5.77
C ARG A 89 -9.09 -9.85 5.47
N VAL A 90 -8.84 -11.16 5.65
CA VAL A 90 -9.85 -12.21 5.45
C VAL A 90 -11.12 -11.95 6.28
N GLN A 91 -10.96 -11.56 7.54
CA GLN A 91 -12.11 -11.24 8.41
C GLN A 91 -12.89 -9.99 7.96
N SER A 92 -12.25 -9.06 7.23
CA SER A 92 -12.94 -7.87 6.70
C SER A 92 -13.81 -8.23 5.50
N ILE A 93 -13.31 -9.07 4.59
CA ILE A 93 -14.10 -9.49 3.42
C ILE A 93 -15.27 -10.40 3.82
N ALA A 94 -15.16 -11.15 4.92
CA ALA A 94 -16.24 -12.01 5.43
C ALA A 94 -17.44 -11.25 6.04
N GLN A 95 -17.36 -9.92 6.16
CA GLN A 95 -18.45 -9.08 6.67
C GLN A 95 -19.48 -8.70 5.59
N PHE A 96 -19.17 -8.97 4.32
CA PHE A 96 -19.99 -8.63 3.16
C PHE A 96 -20.67 -9.87 2.57
#